data_AF-A0A7J9QUL3-F1
#
_entry.id   AF-A0A7J9QUL3-F1
#
_cell.length_a   1.000
_cell.length_b   1.000
_cell.length_c   1.000
_cell.angle_alpha   90.00
_cell.angle_beta   90.00
_cell.angle_gamma   90.00
#
_symmetry.space_group_name_H-M   'P 1'
#
loop_
_entity.id
_entity.type
_entity.pdbx_description
1 polymer ?
#
loop_
_entity_poly.entity_id
_entity_poly.type
_entity_poly.pdbx_seq_one_letter_code
_entity_poly.pdbx_strand_id
1 'polypeptide(L)'
;MGLFTAAFQLGSMSEVSEDEANIFMKEFEKLVEDIDAIGIFVHNTTISLPMFIPGFGVAWGLFSAWSTGFAFAAIVSITPELEKIPPLTILFLSPFGLMELFAYSLATSRSFILIRAITKKTNLTPFLKPTII
;
A
#
# COMPACT_ATOMS: atom_id res chain seq x y z
N MET A 1 10.40 -0.65 -3.52
CA MET A 1 10.34 -1.93 -2.80
C MET A 1 10.88 -1.79 -1.39
N GLY A 2 12.19 -1.57 -1.17
CA GLY A 2 12.74 -1.46 0.21
C GLY A 2 12.01 -0.48 1.13
N LEU A 3 11.72 0.75 0.66
CA LEU A 3 10.95 1.73 1.44
C LEU A 3 9.50 1.29 1.71
N PHE A 4 8.87 0.62 0.75
CA PHE A 4 7.52 0.09 0.91
C PHE A 4 7.49 -1.00 1.98
N THR A 5 8.40 -1.98 1.87
CA THR A 5 8.54 -3.07 2.85
C THR A 5 8.85 -2.52 4.24
N ALA A 6 9.72 -1.51 4.36
CA ALA A 6 10.03 -0.89 5.64
C ALA A 6 8.80 -0.18 6.25
N ALA A 7 8.07 0.60 5.45
CA ALA A 7 6.85 1.27 5.90
C ALA A 7 5.77 0.26 6.33
N PHE A 8 5.58 -0.81 5.56
CA PHE A 8 4.70 -1.93 5.92
C PHE A 8 5.11 -2.57 7.25
N GLN A 9 6.40 -2.89 7.42
CA GLN A 9 6.89 -3.50 8.66
C GLN A 9 6.63 -2.58 9.86
N LEU A 10 6.90 -1.28 9.73
CA LEU A 10 6.62 -0.31 10.78
C LEU A 10 5.12 -0.23 11.11
N GLY A 11 4.25 -0.28 10.10
CA GLY A 11 2.80 -0.36 10.30
C GLY A 11 2.40 -1.60 11.09
N SER A 12 2.96 -2.75 10.74
CA SER A 12 2.66 -4.03 11.39
C SER A 12 3.14 -4.16 12.84
N MET A 13 4.00 -3.25 13.29
CA MET A 13 4.50 -3.18 14.66
C MET A 13 3.73 -2.16 15.52
N SER A 14 2.67 -1.56 14.97
CA SER A 14 1.85 -0.60 15.72
C SER A 14 1.08 -1.31 16.82
N GLU A 15 1.05 -0.70 18.00
CA GLU A 15 0.12 -1.12 19.05
C GLU A 15 -1.30 -0.71 18.64
N VAL A 16 -2.23 -1.66 18.62
CA VAL A 16 -3.63 -1.44 18.28
C VAL A 16 -4.47 -1.84 19.49
N SER A 17 -5.31 -0.94 19.98
CA SER A 17 -6.23 -1.27 21.07
C SER A 17 -7.32 -2.24 20.60
N GLU A 18 -7.91 -3.00 21.53
CA GLU A 18 -8.98 -3.95 21.19
C GLU A 18 -10.20 -3.23 20.57
N ASP A 19 -10.53 -2.03 21.06
CA ASP A 19 -11.61 -1.19 20.49
C ASP A 19 -11.30 -0.76 19.05
N GLU A 20 -10.09 -0.27 18.77
CA GLU A 20 -9.67 0.11 17.42
C GLU A 20 -9.63 -1.09 16.46
N ALA A 21 -9.13 -2.24 16.94
CA ALA A 21 -9.07 -3.46 16.16
C ALA A 21 -10.48 -3.96 15.81
N ASN A 22 -11.42 -3.93 16.76
CA ASN A 22 -12.81 -4.32 16.51
C ASN A 22 -13.51 -3.38 15.52
N ILE A 23 -13.26 -2.06 15.61
CA ILE A 23 -13.79 -1.10 14.64
C ILE A 23 -13.19 -1.37 13.25
N PHE A 24 -11.87 -1.58 13.18
CA PHE A 24 -11.20 -1.90 11.93
C PHE A 24 -11.77 -3.18 11.30
N MET A 25 -11.91 -4.24 12.10
CA MET A 25 -12.39 -5.53 11.63
C MET A 25 -13.82 -5.48 11.11
N LYS A 26 -14.69 -4.70 11.76
CA LYS A 26 -16.05 -4.46 11.26
C LYS A 26 -16.07 -3.76 9.90
N GLU A 27 -15.22 -2.76 9.69
CA GLU A 27 -15.10 -2.09 8.39
C GLU A 27 -14.42 -2.99 7.35
N PHE A 28 -13.42 -3.77 7.76
CA PHE A 28 -12.74 -4.73 6.91
C PHE A 28 -13.70 -5.79 6.41
N GLU A 29 -14.47 -6.44 7.30
CA GLU A 29 -15.50 -7.42 6.95
C GLU A 29 -16.51 -6.84 5.96
N LYS A 30 -17.01 -5.63 6.22
CA LYS A 30 -17.92 -4.93 5.30
C LYS A 30 -17.29 -4.64 3.93
N LEU A 31 -15.98 -4.41 3.88
CA LEU A 31 -15.25 -4.21 2.62
C LEU A 31 -15.02 -5.52 1.86
N VAL A 32 -14.91 -6.67 2.55
CA VAL A 32 -14.63 -7.96 1.91
C VAL A 32 -15.84 -8.90 1.73
N GLU A 33 -16.96 -8.67 2.43
CA GLU A 33 -18.13 -9.57 2.45
C GLU A 33 -18.70 -9.85 1.05
N ASP A 34 -18.72 -8.84 0.17
CA ASP A 34 -19.21 -8.94 -1.22
C ASP A 34 -18.15 -8.58 -2.27
N ILE A 35 -16.86 -8.54 -1.90
CA ILE A 35 -15.83 -8.10 -2.83
C ILE A 35 -15.50 -9.19 -3.85
N ASP A 36 -15.80 -8.93 -5.12
CA ASP A 36 -15.35 -9.75 -6.23
C ASP A 36 -13.95 -9.29 -6.72
N ALA A 37 -13.41 -10.00 -7.71
CA ALA A 37 -12.11 -9.65 -8.29
C ALA A 37 -12.08 -8.22 -8.88
N ILE A 38 -13.21 -7.73 -9.40
CA ILE A 38 -13.30 -6.37 -9.93
C ILE A 38 -13.29 -5.35 -8.79
N GLY A 39 -13.99 -5.61 -7.69
CA GLY A 39 -13.98 -4.79 -6.49
C GLY A 39 -12.58 -4.63 -5.92
N ILE A 40 -11.82 -5.73 -5.79
CA ILE A 40 -10.43 -5.70 -5.33
C ILE A 40 -9.57 -4.86 -6.29
N PHE A 41 -9.74 -5.06 -7.60
CA PHE A 41 -9.00 -4.30 -8.61
C PHE A 41 -9.30 -2.80 -8.55
N VAL A 42 -10.58 -2.41 -8.46
CA VAL A 42 -11.01 -1.01 -8.40
C VAL A 42 -10.52 -0.35 -7.11
N HIS A 43 -10.58 -1.05 -5.98
CA HIS A 43 -10.09 -0.56 -4.70
C HIS A 43 -8.59 -0.25 -4.75
N ASN A 44 -7.77 -1.22 -5.19
CA ASN A 44 -6.32 -1.03 -5.31
C ASN A 44 -5.96 0.01 -6.38
N THR A 45 -6.69 0.05 -7.48
CA THR A 45 -6.50 1.07 -8.52
C THR A 45 -6.74 2.47 -7.95
N THR A 46 -7.84 2.65 -7.21
CA THR A 46 -8.19 3.92 -6.57
C THR A 46 -7.10 4.38 -5.59
N ILE A 47 -6.55 3.47 -4.80
CA ILE A 47 -5.44 3.77 -3.88
C ILE A 47 -4.14 4.09 -4.65
N SER A 48 -3.89 3.40 -5.77
CA SER A 48 -2.65 3.58 -6.54
C SER A 48 -2.62 4.87 -7.39
N LEU A 49 -3.77 5.38 -7.84
CA LEU A 49 -3.82 6.54 -8.74
C LEU A 49 -3.15 7.80 -8.14
N PRO A 50 -3.40 8.18 -6.87
CA PRO A 50 -2.69 9.30 -6.25
C PRO A 50 -1.18 9.08 -6.11
N MET A 51 -0.69 7.83 -6.15
CA MET A 51 0.75 7.52 -6.11
C MET A 51 1.50 8.02 -7.35
N PHE A 52 0.80 8.39 -8.43
CA PHE A 52 1.42 8.98 -9.62
C PHE A 52 1.57 10.50 -9.56
N ILE A 53 0.95 11.17 -8.58
CA ILE A 53 1.07 12.63 -8.43
C ILE A 53 2.52 12.97 -8.04
N PRO A 54 3.23 13.84 -8.77
CA PRO A 54 4.64 14.15 -8.51
C PRO A 54 4.88 14.61 -7.07
N GLY A 55 5.79 13.94 -6.36
CA GLY A 55 6.14 14.25 -4.97
C GLY A 55 5.11 13.71 -3.97
N PHE A 56 3.84 14.10 -4.09
CA PHE A 56 2.75 13.63 -3.21
C PHE A 56 2.65 12.11 -3.20
N GLY A 57 2.76 11.49 -4.38
CA GLY A 57 2.63 10.05 -4.55
C GLY A 57 3.67 9.23 -3.77
N VAL A 58 4.83 9.81 -3.44
CA VAL A 58 5.80 9.18 -2.54
C VAL A 58 5.26 9.08 -1.13
N ALA A 59 4.74 10.18 -0.58
CA ALA A 59 4.14 10.18 0.75
C ALA A 59 2.90 9.27 0.79
N TRP A 60 2.06 9.33 -0.23
CA TRP A 60 0.86 8.50 -0.34
C TRP A 60 1.20 7.01 -0.43
N GLY A 61 2.20 6.62 -1.22
CA GLY A 61 2.64 5.23 -1.34
C GLY A 61 3.22 4.67 -0.04
N LEU A 62 3.99 5.47 0.70
CA LEU A 62 4.51 5.06 2.01
C LEU A 62 3.42 4.99 3.07
N PHE A 63 2.47 5.94 3.05
CA PHE A 63 1.30 5.90 3.91
C PHE A 63 0.44 4.67 3.62
N SER A 64 0.19 4.36 2.35
CA SER A 64 -0.53 3.15 1.95
C SER A 64 0.16 1.90 2.49
N ALA A 65 1.49 1.78 2.32
CA ALA A 65 2.23 0.64 2.83
C ALA A 65 2.12 0.49 4.35
N TRP A 66 2.27 1.60 5.08
CA TRP A 66 2.13 1.64 6.53
C TRP A 66 0.71 1.27 6.96
N SER A 67 -0.33 1.79 6.30
CA SER A 67 -1.73 1.47 6.57
C SER A 67 -2.05 -0.01 6.33
N THR A 68 -1.49 -0.63 5.29
CA THR A 68 -1.62 -2.08 5.06
C THR A 68 -0.92 -2.87 6.17
N GLY A 69 0.24 -2.40 6.65
CA GLY A 69 0.90 -2.98 7.82
C GLY A 69 0.07 -2.84 9.10
N PHE A 70 -0.51 -1.67 9.34
CA PHE A 70 -1.39 -1.39 10.48
C PHE A 70 -2.64 -2.28 10.46
N ALA A 71 -3.24 -2.48 9.29
CA ALA A 71 -4.34 -3.43 9.10
C ALA A 71 -3.94 -4.85 9.55
N PHE A 72 -2.73 -5.29 9.24
CA PHE A 72 -2.23 -6.58 9.72
C PHE A 72 -2.08 -6.60 11.26
N ALA A 73 -1.57 -5.53 11.87
CA ALA A 73 -1.48 -5.42 13.32
C ALA A 73 -2.86 -5.53 14.00
N ALA A 74 -3.88 -4.86 13.45
CA ALA A 74 -5.26 -4.92 13.94
C ALA A 74 -5.88 -6.32 13.81
N ILE A 75 -5.61 -7.03 12.71
CA ILE A 75 -6.07 -8.43 12.53
C ILE A 75 -5.41 -9.35 13.57
N VAL A 76 -4.10 -9.21 13.78
CA VAL A 76 -3.34 -10.03 14.74
C VAL A 76 -3.79 -9.76 16.18
N SER A 77 -4.13 -8.53 16.55
CA SER A 77 -4.54 -8.20 17.92
C SER A 77 -5.83 -8.88 18.37
N ILE A 78 -6.68 -9.30 17.43
CA ILE A 78 -7.93 -10.02 17.74
C ILE A 78 -7.91 -11.50 17.30
N THR A 79 -6.82 -11.94 16.64
CA THR A 79 -6.66 -13.32 16.14
C THR A 79 -5.34 -13.91 16.66
N PRO A 80 -5.33 -14.48 17.88
CA PRO A 80 -4.11 -14.96 18.54
C PRO A 80 -3.32 -16.00 17.72
N GLU A 81 -3.98 -16.75 16.83
CA GLU A 81 -3.34 -17.73 15.96
C GLU A 81 -2.36 -17.09 14.97
N LEU A 82 -2.56 -15.82 14.62
CA LEU A 82 -1.75 -15.10 13.64
C LEU A 82 -0.52 -14.41 14.26
N GLU A 83 -0.42 -14.33 15.60
CA GLU A 83 0.69 -13.68 16.31
C GLU A 83 2.06 -14.29 15.94
N LYS A 84 2.09 -15.59 15.64
CA LYS A 84 3.32 -16.32 15.30
C LYS A 84 3.74 -16.16 13.84
N ILE A 85 2.92 -15.53 13.00
CA ILE A 85 3.19 -15.37 11.58
C ILE A 85 3.90 -14.03 11.37
N PRO A 86 5.14 -14.02 10.86
CA PRO A 86 5.82 -12.76 10.57
C PRO A 86 5.02 -11.96 9.51
N PRO A 87 4.76 -10.65 9.73
CA PRO A 87 3.98 -9.82 8.80
C PRO A 87 4.49 -9.87 7.35
N LEU A 88 5.81 -9.88 7.18
CA LEU A 88 6.47 -9.95 5.87
C LEU A 88 6.13 -11.24 5.10
N THR A 89 5.75 -12.31 5.80
CA THR A 89 5.31 -13.56 5.16
C THR A 89 4.09 -13.30 4.29
N ILE A 90 3.12 -12.52 4.77
CA ILE A 90 1.92 -12.19 4.00
C ILE A 90 2.30 -11.28 2.84
N LEU A 91 3.14 -10.28 3.06
CA LEU A 91 3.57 -9.35 2.00
C LEU A 91 4.30 -10.07 0.85
N PHE A 92 5.19 -11.02 1.15
CA PHE A 92 6.03 -11.66 0.14
C PHE A 92 5.51 -12.99 -0.39
N LEU A 93 4.65 -13.70 0.34
CA LEU A 93 4.16 -15.02 -0.07
C LEU A 93 2.71 -15.02 -0.53
N SER A 94 1.93 -13.98 -0.25
CA SER A 94 0.58 -13.86 -0.81
C SER A 94 0.62 -13.24 -2.21
N PRO A 95 -0.24 -13.70 -3.15
CA PRO A 95 -0.33 -13.10 -4.48
C PRO A 95 -0.71 -11.61 -4.40
N PHE A 96 -1.63 -11.24 -3.49
CA PHE A 96 -2.06 -9.87 -3.29
C PHE A 96 -0.93 -8.99 -2.73
N GLY A 97 -0.21 -9.45 -1.71
CA GLY A 97 0.91 -8.71 -1.14
C GLY A 97 2.05 -8.48 -2.14
N LEU A 98 2.35 -9.48 -2.99
CA LEU A 98 3.31 -9.31 -4.07
C LEU A 98 2.84 -8.28 -5.09
N MET A 99 1.60 -8.38 -5.55
CA MET A 99 1.02 -7.41 -6.49
C MET A 99 1.04 -5.99 -5.93
N GLU A 100 0.64 -5.81 -4.66
CA GLU A 100 0.65 -4.52 -3.97
C GLU A 100 2.07 -3.97 -3.87
N LEU A 101 3.02 -4.78 -3.39
CA LEU A 101 4.43 -4.41 -3.27
C LEU A 101 5.01 -3.93 -4.61
N PHE A 102 4.77 -4.67 -5.70
CA PHE A 102 5.28 -4.31 -7.01
C PHE A 102 4.56 -3.09 -7.58
N ALA A 103 3.23 -3.10 -7.63
CA ALA A 103 2.43 -2.04 -8.25
C ALA A 103 2.65 -0.70 -7.54
N TYR A 104 2.56 -0.68 -6.20
CA TYR A 104 2.66 0.56 -5.43
C TYR A 104 4.10 1.06 -5.39
N SER A 105 5.10 0.16 -5.35
CA SER A 105 6.50 0.57 -5.54
C SER A 105 6.75 1.21 -6.90
N LEU A 106 6.17 0.67 -7.97
CA LEU A 106 6.33 1.22 -9.32
C LEU A 106 5.67 2.59 -9.43
N ALA A 107 4.43 2.74 -8.96
CA ALA A 107 3.70 4.00 -8.98
C ALA A 107 4.44 5.09 -8.17
N THR A 108 4.83 4.77 -6.93
CA THR A 108 5.63 5.65 -6.06
C THR A 108 6.95 6.06 -6.72
N SER A 109 7.63 5.13 -7.39
CA SER A 109 8.87 5.43 -8.10
C SER A 109 8.66 6.41 -9.24
N ARG A 110 7.52 6.32 -9.95
CA ARG A 110 7.17 7.30 -11.00
C ARG A 110 6.92 8.69 -10.44
N SER A 111 6.20 8.80 -9.33
CA SER A 111 6.03 10.08 -8.64
C SER A 111 7.37 10.71 -8.26
N PHE A 112 8.30 9.93 -7.69
CA PHE A 112 9.64 10.41 -7.34
C PHE A 112 10.47 10.85 -8.56
N ILE A 113 10.49 10.03 -9.62
CA ILE A 113 11.23 10.36 -10.85
C ILE A 113 10.69 11.66 -11.47
N LEU A 114 9.36 11.80 -11.51
CA LEU A 114 8.71 12.94 -12.13
C LEU A 114 8.95 14.23 -11.34
N ILE A 115 8.84 14.21 -9.99
CA ILE A 115 9.17 15.40 -9.20
C ILE A 115 10.64 15.77 -9.32
N ARG A 116 11.56 14.79 -9.34
CA ARG A 116 13.00 15.05 -9.54
C ARG A 116 13.25 15.70 -10.90
N ALA A 117 12.59 15.23 -11.96
CA ALA A 117 12.70 15.78 -13.30
C ALA A 117 12.20 17.24 -13.36
N ILE A 118 11.08 17.55 -12.70
CA ILE A 118 10.52 18.89 -12.56
C ILE A 118 11.52 19.80 -11.81
N THR A 119 12.01 19.38 -10.64
CA THR A 119 12.94 20.16 -9.82
C THR A 119 14.27 20.40 -10.54
N LYS A 120 14.75 19.44 -11.33
CA LYS A 120 15.99 19.55 -12.11
C LYS A 120 15.80 20.19 -13.48
N LYS A 121 14.58 20.59 -13.84
CA LYS A 121 14.24 21.21 -15.14
C LYS A 121 14.70 20.38 -16.34
N THR A 122 14.65 19.06 -16.23
CA THR A 122 14.98 18.15 -17.34
C THR A 122 13.79 18.03 -18.30
N ASN A 123 14.04 17.66 -19.56
CA ASN A 123 12.97 17.41 -20.53
C ASN A 123 11.98 16.34 -20.00
N LEU A 124 10.69 16.68 -19.94
CA LEU A 124 9.63 15.82 -19.39
C LEU A 124 9.01 14.87 -20.42
N THR A 125 9.18 15.12 -21.72
CA THR A 125 8.60 14.31 -22.80
C THR A 125 8.90 12.81 -22.69
N PRO A 126 10.11 12.36 -22.29
CA PRO A 126 10.40 10.93 -22.13
C PRO A 126 9.58 10.25 -21.02
N PHE A 127 9.11 11.01 -20.02
CA PHE A 127 8.35 10.47 -18.89
C PHE A 127 6.83 10.51 -19.13
N LEU A 128 6.35 11.51 -19.88
CA LEU A 128 4.92 11.66 -20.18
C LEU A 128 4.44 10.71 -21.28
N LYS A 129 5.27 10.46 -22.32
CA LYS A 129 4.89 9.61 -23.46
C LYS A 129 4.43 8.19 -23.07
N PRO A 130 5.10 7.48 -22.15
CA PRO A 130 4.66 6.16 -21.70
C PRO A 130 3.47 6.18 -20.73
N THR A 131 3.06 7.35 -20.22
CA THR A 131 1.98 7.49 -19.23
C THR A 131 0.63 7.80 -19.89
N ILE A 132 0.64 8.22 -21.17
CA ILE A 132 -0.55 8.61 -21.95
C ILE A 132 -1.08 7.45 -22.84
N ILE A 133 -0.30 6.37 -22.96
CA ILE A 133 -0.62 5.15 -23.73
C ILE A 133 -1.06 4.08 -22.74
#